data_AF-A0A1G3FSB2-F1
#
_entry.id   AF-A0A1G3FSB2-F1
#
_cell.length_a   1.000
_cell.length_b   1.000
_cell.length_c   1.000
_cell.angle_alpha   90.00
_cell.angle_beta   90.00
_cell.angle_gamma   90.00
#
_symmetry.space_group_name_H-M   'P 1'
#
loop_
_entity.id
_entity.type
_entity.pdbx_description
1 polymer ?
#
loop_
_entity_poly.entity_id
_entity_poly.type
_entity_poly.pdbx_seq_one_letter_code
_entity_poly.pdbx_strand_id
1 'polypeptide(L)' 'MPKTNDDALDAFIAAKNDIDVMLARLVAHSADHFGYSPEEVSWGHVGTLDHYRARLREITDMAFCEGEHAA' A
#
# COMPACT_ATOMS: atom_id res chain seq x y z
N MET A 1 26.06 -7.73 20.83
CA MET A 1 26.33 -8.86 19.92
C MET A 1 26.08 -8.38 18.50
N PRO A 2 26.88 -8.79 17.50
CA PRO A 2 26.59 -8.46 16.10
C PRO A 2 25.27 -9.13 15.68
N LYS A 3 24.48 -8.47 14.83
CA LYS A 3 23.27 -9.07 14.25
C LYS A 3 23.67 -10.24 13.35
N THR A 4 22.99 -11.36 13.51
CA THR A 4 23.18 -12.57 12.70
C THR A 4 22.26 -12.54 11.47
N ASN A 5 22.51 -13.44 10.51
CA ASN A 5 21.60 -13.61 9.38
C ASN A 5 20.21 -14.07 9.83
N ASP A 6 20.14 -14.87 10.90
CA ASP A 6 18.87 -15.32 11.47
C ASP A 6 18.08 -14.14 12.04
N ASP A 7 18.74 -13.22 12.75
CA ASP A 7 18.10 -11.98 13.24
C ASP A 7 17.56 -11.12 12.08
N ALA A 8 18.25 -11.09 10.95
CA ALA A 8 17.82 -10.35 9.77
C ALA A 8 16.63 -11.02 9.07
N LEU A 9 16.61 -12.35 9.00
CA LEU A 9 15.50 -13.12 8.45
C LEU A 9 14.23 -12.94 9.27
N ASP A 10 14.34 -13.02 10.60
CA ASP A 10 13.20 -12.81 11.50
C ASP A 10 12.63 -11.40 11.35
N ALA A 11 13.50 -10.38 11.30
CA ALA A 11 13.08 -8.99 11.08
C ALA A 11 12.40 -8.80 9.71
N PHE A 12 12.90 -9.46 8.66
CA PHE A 12 12.31 -9.41 7.33
C PHE A 12 10.92 -10.05 7.30
N ILE A 13 10.75 -11.24 7.91
CA ILE A 13 9.45 -11.93 7.98
C ILE A 13 8.44 -11.08 8.76
N ALA A 14 8.85 -10.49 9.89
CA ALA A 14 7.99 -9.60 10.67
C ALA A 14 7.52 -8.40 9.82
N ALA A 15 8.45 -7.70 9.17
CA ALA A 15 8.13 -6.56 8.31
C ALA A 15 7.21 -6.95 7.14
N LYS A 16 7.45 -8.11 6.50
CA LYS A 16 6.59 -8.62 5.43
C LYS A 16 5.17 -8.88 5.92
N ASN A 17 5.03 -9.56 7.06
CA ASN A 17 3.71 -9.89 7.61
C ASN A 17 2.91 -8.63 7.95
N ASP A 18 3.57 -7.60 8.50
CA ASP A 18 2.93 -6.31 8.77
C ASP A 18 2.44 -5.65 7.47
N ILE A 19 3.26 -5.67 6.41
CA ILE A 19 2.87 -5.16 5.09
C ILE A 19 1.68 -5.95 4.52
N ASP A 20 1.71 -7.29 4.58
CA ASP A 20 0.61 -8.14 4.08
C ASP A 20 -0.72 -7.83 4.79
N VAL A 21 -0.68 -7.60 6.11
CA VAL A 21 -1.87 -7.20 6.89
C VAL A 21 -2.38 -5.84 6.43
N MET A 22 -1.49 -4.87 6.19
CA MET A 22 -1.87 -3.55 5.67
C MET A 22 -2.50 -3.63 4.28
N LEU A 23 -1.93 -4.42 3.38
CA LEU A 23 -2.46 -4.64 2.03
C LEU A 23 -3.83 -5.33 2.06
N ALA A 24 -3.99 -6.36 2.89
CA ALA A 24 -5.28 -7.04 3.04
C ALA A 24 -6.39 -6.09 3.51
N ARG A 25 -6.08 -5.18 4.44
CA ARG A 25 -7.02 -4.15 4.90
C ARG A 25 -7.43 -3.19 3.78
N LEU A 26 -6.49 -2.78 2.93
CA LEU A 26 -6.79 -1.91 1.78
C LEU A 26 -7.66 -2.61 0.74
N VAL A 27 -7.39 -3.89 0.47
CA VAL A 27 -8.23 -4.70 -0.43
C VAL A 27 -9.65 -4.82 0.11
N ALA A 28 -9.81 -5.13 1.40
CA ALA A 28 -11.13 -5.22 2.03
C ALA A 28 -11.87 -3.88 1.98
N HIS A 29 -11.17 -2.76 2.26
CA HIS A 29 -11.77 -1.44 2.19
C HIS A 29 -12.18 -1.05 0.76
N SER A 30 -11.37 -1.41 -0.24
CA SER A 30 -11.73 -1.23 -1.66
C SER A 30 -12.95 -2.06 -2.07
N ALA A 31 -13.07 -3.29 -1.56
CA ALA A 31 -14.25 -4.12 -1.80
C ALA A 31 -15.52 -3.52 -1.19
N ASP A 32 -15.37 -2.78 -0.09
CA ASP A 32 -16.42 -2.01 0.58
C ASP A 32 -16.54 -0.57 0.05
N HIS A 33 -16.14 -0.32 -1.21
CA HIS A 33 -16.23 0.99 -1.87
C HIS A 33 -15.56 2.15 -1.10
N PHE A 34 -14.50 1.84 -0.36
CA PHE A 34 -13.82 2.75 0.57
C PHE A 34 -14.76 3.32 1.65
N GLY A 35 -15.80 2.57 2.02
CA GLY A 35 -16.80 2.97 3.01
C GLY A 35 -17.79 4.01 2.50
N TYR A 36 -17.85 4.25 1.19
CA TYR A 36 -18.79 5.20 0.58
C TYR A 36 -19.95 4.49 -0.13
N SER A 37 -21.16 4.98 0.12
CA SER A 37 -22.37 4.63 -0.58
C SER A 37 -22.47 5.41 -1.89
N PRO A 38 -22.97 4.82 -3.00
CA PRO A 38 -23.03 5.51 -4.29
C PRO A 38 -23.73 6.88 -4.26
N GLU A 39 -24.76 7.03 -3.43
CA GLU A 39 -25.54 8.26 -3.25
C GLU A 39 -24.81 9.37 -2.49
N GLU A 40 -23.77 9.05 -1.71
CA GLU A 40 -22.99 10.04 -0.95
C GLU A 40 -21.68 10.43 -1.64
N VAL A 41 -21.33 9.78 -2.75
CA VAL A 41 -20.11 10.07 -3.51
C VAL A 41 -20.12 11.53 -4.01
N SER A 42 -19.03 12.23 -3.71
CA SER A 42 -18.81 13.61 -4.13
C SER A 42 -17.42 13.78 -4.73
N TRP A 43 -17.16 14.92 -5.37
CA TRP A 43 -15.81 15.27 -5.84
C TRP A 43 -14.77 15.33 -4.72
N GLY A 44 -15.20 15.58 -3.47
CA GLY A 44 -14.32 15.47 -2.30
C GLY A 44 -13.80 14.04 -2.11
N HIS A 45 -14.70 13.05 -2.21
CA HIS A 45 -14.33 11.63 -2.10
C HIS A 45 -13.44 11.18 -3.25
N VAL A 46 -13.67 11.67 -4.47
CA VAL A 46 -12.78 11.43 -5.62
C VAL A 46 -11.37 11.94 -5.32
N GLY A 47 -11.24 13.17 -4.78
CA GLY A 47 -9.95 13.73 -4.38
C GLY A 47 -9.23 12.90 -3.31
N THR A 48 -9.96 12.33 -2.35
CA THR A 48 -9.40 11.39 -1.35
C THR A 48 -8.86 10.12 -2.01
N LEU A 49 -9.59 9.52 -2.95
CA LEU A 49 -9.14 8.33 -3.67
C LEU A 49 -7.95 8.62 -4.58
N ASP A 50 -7.90 9.80 -5.21
CA ASP A 50 -6.75 10.23 -6.00
C ASP A 50 -5.49 10.33 -5.14
N HIS A 51 -5.61 10.81 -3.90
CA HIS A 51 -4.50 10.85 -2.96
C HIS A 51 -4.00 9.44 -2.61
N TYR A 52 -4.91 8.50 -2.30
CA TYR A 52 -4.53 7.11 -2.03
C TYR A 52 -3.88 6.44 -3.24
N ARG A 53 -4.43 6.67 -4.44
CA ARG A 53 -3.88 6.17 -5.71
C ARG A 53 -2.45 6.66 -5.93
N ALA A 54 -2.18 7.96 -5.70
CA ALA A 54 -0.85 8.51 -5.86
C ALA A 54 0.18 7.84 -4.92
N ARG A 55 -0.19 7.59 -3.67
CA ARG A 55 0.68 6.90 -2.69
C ARG A 55 0.93 5.45 -3.03
N LEU A 56 -0.10 4.72 -3.45
CA LEU A 56 0.04 3.33 -3.87
C LEU A 56 0.93 3.23 -5.12
N ARG A 57 0.76 4.16 -6.07
CA ARG A 57 1.61 4.25 -7.25
C ARG A 57 3.07 4.51 -6.90
N GLU A 58 3.35 5.47 -6.01
CA GLU A 58 4.72 5.74 -5.53
C GLU A 58 5.39 4.48 -4.96
N ILE A 59 4.65 3.70 -4.15
CA ILE A 59 5.14 2.44 -3.56
C ILE A 59 5.41 1.38 -4.65
N THR A 60 4.50 1.22 -5.60
CA THR A 60 4.63 0.26 -6.70
C THR A 60 5.80 0.64 -7.61
N ASP A 61 5.92 1.92 -7.99
CA ASP A 61 7.00 2.42 -8.85
C ASP A 61 8.37 2.18 -8.18
N MET A 62 8.48 2.37 -6.86
CA MET A 62 9.69 2.05 -6.09
C MET A 62 9.98 0.54 -6.04
N ALA A 63 8.95 -0.31 -5.95
CA ALA A 63 9.12 -1.75 -5.85
C ALA A 63 9.52 -2.40 -7.19
N PHE A 64 9.07 -1.84 -8.31
CA PHE A 64 9.28 -2.38 -9.65
C PHE A 64 10.22 -1.56 -10.53
N CYS A 65 10.83 -0.50 -9.99
CA CYS A 65 11.68 0.45 -10.72
C CYS A 65 11.00 1.07 -11.97
N GLU A 66 9.67 1.17 -11.98
CA GLU A 66 8.90 1.69 -13.11
C GLU A 66 9.10 3.21 -13.33
N GLY A 67 9.73 3.90 -12.37
CA GLY A 67 10.16 5.29 -12.49
C GLY A 67 11.52 5.52 -13.15
N GLU A 68 12.37 4.49 -13.30
CA GLU A 68 13.73 4.62 -13.89
C GLU A 68 13.76 4.32 -15.41
N HIS A 69 12.65 3.89 -16.02
CA HIS A 69 12.53 3.59 -17.46
C HIS A 69 11.29 4.21 -18.13
N ALA A 70 10.91 5.43 -17.73
CA ALA A 70 9.93 6.25 -18.45
C ALA A 70 10.52 7.55 -19.05
N ALA A 71 11.84 7.65 -19.16
CA ALA A 71 12.56 8.68 -19.92
C ALA A 71 13.87 8.14 -20.50
#